data_AF-A0A1A8FZJ3-F1
#
_entry.id   AF-A0A1A8FZJ3-F1
#
_cell.length_a   1.000
_cell.length_b   1.000
_cell.length_c   1.000
_cell.angle_alpha   90.00
_cell.angle_beta   90.00
_cell.angle_gamma   90.00
#
_symmetry.space_group_name_H-M   'P 1'
#
loop_
_entity.id
_entity.type
_entity.pdbx_description
1 polymer ?
#
loop_
_entity_poly.entity_id
_entity_poly.type
_entity_poly.pdbx_seq_one_letter_code
_entity_poly.pdbx_strand_id
1 'polypeptide(L)'
;LKVLSPSWKKTRFLRLQDDCKTMWRESKKTFKSCQTFPVADIQEVRMGRQSEGLKKNAEEQAESRCFSIVFKGRRKNLDLIASSEEESKQWIKSLQKLVSNVNNMNRKQTTEHWIFSCLRKADKNKDDKLSPSEVKSFLRLINIEMDDDYADMLFKKCDKSHSGYLDGEEVAHLYDLLTNREEIDVIYGEYAKTTGFMSADNLVGFLMKEQREKATLADAQKIIEKYEPDEQAKEK
;
A
#
# COMPACT_ATOMS: atom_id res chain seq x y z
N LEU A 1 11.29 24.60 -2.02
CA LEU A 1 10.47 25.70 -1.45
C LEU A 1 8.99 25.42 -1.68
N LYS A 2 8.15 25.60 -0.65
CA LYS A 2 6.69 25.67 -0.79
C LYS A 2 6.26 27.10 -1.09
N VAL A 3 5.45 27.28 -2.12
CA VAL A 3 4.96 28.59 -2.58
C VAL A 3 3.49 28.76 -2.18
N LEU A 4 3.14 29.91 -1.63
CA LEU A 4 1.74 30.31 -1.38
C LEU A 4 1.41 31.71 -1.93
N SER A 5 2.40 32.60 -1.91
CA SER A 5 2.34 33.96 -2.44
C SER A 5 3.74 34.40 -2.89
N PRO A 6 3.91 35.56 -3.55
CA PRO A 6 5.23 36.01 -3.99
C PRO A 6 6.19 36.24 -2.80
N SER A 7 5.65 36.76 -1.69
CA SER A 7 6.38 37.01 -0.44
C SER A 7 6.44 35.80 0.50
N TRP A 8 5.57 34.80 0.30
CA TRP A 8 5.54 33.58 1.10
C TRP A 8 6.09 32.39 0.30
N LYS A 9 7.41 32.21 0.41
CA LYS A 9 8.15 31.03 -0.03
C LYS A 9 8.91 30.48 1.16
N LYS A 10 8.70 29.21 1.51
CA LYS A 10 9.37 28.60 2.68
C LYS A 10 9.98 27.25 2.35
N THR A 11 11.19 26.99 2.84
CA THR A 11 11.80 25.66 2.77
C THR A 11 10.98 24.66 3.55
N ARG A 12 10.71 23.52 2.93
CA ARG A 12 9.96 22.39 3.49
C ARG A 12 10.59 21.11 2.99
N PHE A 13 10.76 20.16 3.89
CA PHE A 13 11.16 18.81 3.54
C PHE A 13 9.94 17.95 3.24
N LEU A 14 10.06 17.15 2.18
CA LEU A 14 9.12 16.09 1.83
C LEU A 14 9.89 14.78 1.85
N ARG A 15 9.26 13.73 2.37
CA ARG A 15 9.80 12.36 2.32
C ARG A 15 8.68 11.37 2.09
N LEU A 16 8.96 10.34 1.31
CA LEU A 16 8.14 9.14 1.31
C LEU A 16 8.40 8.40 2.62
N GLN A 17 7.34 7.93 3.29
CA GLN A 17 7.51 7.04 4.43
C GLN A 17 7.84 5.63 3.93
N ASP A 18 8.42 4.80 4.79
CA ASP A 18 8.84 3.44 4.41
C ASP A 18 7.65 2.52 4.04
N ASP A 19 6.41 2.97 4.29
CA ASP A 19 5.21 2.33 3.74
C ASP A 19 5.04 2.57 2.23
N CYS A 20 5.86 3.38 1.56
CA CYS A 20 5.75 3.70 0.14
C CYS A 20 4.36 4.20 -0.32
N LYS A 21 3.47 4.60 0.60
CA LYS A 21 2.09 5.05 0.35
C LYS A 21 1.77 6.36 1.04
N THR A 22 2.59 6.79 1.98
CA THR A 22 2.36 8.01 2.75
C THR A 22 3.49 8.98 2.51
N MET A 23 3.15 10.18 2.06
CA MET A 23 4.08 11.30 1.97
C MET A 23 4.05 12.08 3.27
N TRP A 24 5.19 12.22 3.93
CA TRP A 24 5.37 13.18 5.01
C TRP A 24 5.87 14.51 4.46
N ARG A 25 5.38 15.59 5.04
CA ARG A 25 5.73 16.97 4.71
C ARG A 25 5.89 17.76 5.98
N GLU A 26 7.03 18.44 6.08
CA GLU A 26 7.32 19.34 7.19
C GLU A 26 6.24 20.44 7.32
N SER A 27 5.77 20.67 8.54
CA SER A 27 4.86 21.77 8.85
C SER A 27 5.30 22.45 10.14
N LYS A 28 5.58 23.76 10.06
CA LYS A 28 5.93 24.61 11.21
C LYS A 28 4.70 25.27 11.86
N LYS A 29 3.50 24.76 11.58
CA LYS A 29 2.27 25.24 12.24
C LYS A 29 2.22 24.67 13.66
N THR A 30 1.90 25.53 14.62
CA THR A 30 1.84 25.23 16.07
C THR A 30 0.67 24.32 16.46
N PHE A 31 -0.39 24.27 15.65
CA PHE A 31 -1.50 23.33 15.84
C PHE A 31 -1.32 22.07 15.00
N LYS A 32 -1.70 20.89 15.54
CA LYS A 32 -1.64 19.54 14.94
C LYS A 32 -2.16 19.50 13.50
N SER A 33 -1.37 19.97 12.55
CA SER A 33 -1.64 19.74 11.13
C SER A 33 -1.15 18.34 10.82
N CYS A 34 -2.03 17.48 10.30
CA CYS A 34 -1.61 16.21 9.73
C CYS A 34 -0.45 16.47 8.75
N GLN A 35 0.76 16.05 9.15
CA GLN A 35 1.99 16.26 8.38
C GLN A 35 2.12 15.22 7.28
N THR A 36 1.21 14.26 7.22
CA THR A 36 1.20 13.19 6.24
C THR A 36 0.03 13.33 5.27
N PHE A 37 0.17 12.74 4.09
CA PHE A 37 -0.93 12.53 3.17
C PHE A 37 -0.71 11.25 2.35
N PRO A 38 -1.77 10.48 2.06
CA PRO A 38 -1.67 9.33 1.18
C PRO A 38 -1.24 9.72 -0.25
N VAL A 39 -0.42 8.90 -0.88
CA VAL A 39 -0.13 8.94 -2.31
C VAL A 39 -1.41 8.72 -3.12
N ALA A 40 -2.35 7.90 -2.60
CA ALA A 40 -3.65 7.67 -3.21
C ALA A 40 -4.51 8.95 -3.36
N ASP A 41 -4.26 9.98 -2.54
CA ASP A 41 -4.93 11.28 -2.64
C ASP A 41 -4.39 12.14 -3.78
N ILE A 42 -3.24 11.79 -4.35
CA ILE A 42 -2.65 12.53 -5.46
C ILE A 42 -3.45 12.19 -6.73
N GLN A 43 -3.98 13.22 -7.38
CA GLN A 43 -4.63 13.11 -8.68
C GLN A 43 -3.59 13.10 -9.79
N GLU A 44 -2.65 14.05 -9.75
CA GLU A 44 -1.60 14.19 -10.75
C GLU A 44 -0.44 15.06 -10.23
N VAL A 45 0.69 15.00 -10.93
CA VAL A 45 1.84 15.86 -10.68
C VAL A 45 2.09 16.68 -11.94
N ARG A 46 1.96 17.99 -11.82
CA ARG A 46 2.12 18.94 -12.93
C ARG A 46 3.52 19.54 -12.90
N MET A 47 4.16 19.57 -14.06
CA MET A 47 5.49 20.15 -14.22
C MET A 47 5.42 21.64 -14.53
N GLY A 48 6.47 22.37 -14.17
CA GLY A 48 6.56 23.80 -14.42
C GLY A 48 5.55 24.63 -13.64
N ARG A 49 5.12 25.74 -14.23
CA ARG A 49 4.16 26.69 -13.64
C ARG A 49 2.73 26.42 -14.12
N GLN A 50 2.32 25.16 -14.17
CA GLN A 50 0.97 24.81 -14.67
C GLN A 50 -0.17 25.04 -13.66
N SER A 51 0.13 25.26 -12.38
CA SER A 51 -0.88 25.68 -11.40
C SER A 51 -1.06 27.19 -11.40
N GLU A 52 -2.28 27.67 -11.16
CA GLU A 52 -2.56 29.10 -11.02
C GLU A 52 -1.72 29.76 -9.92
N GLY A 53 -1.40 29.01 -8.86
CA GLY A 53 -0.53 29.47 -7.78
C GLY A 53 0.92 29.70 -8.23
N LEU A 54 1.51 28.80 -9.02
CA LEU A 54 2.87 28.97 -9.54
C LEU A 54 2.94 29.97 -10.69
N LYS A 55 1.92 30.05 -11.56
CA LYS A 55 1.83 31.11 -12.56
C LYS A 55 1.89 32.49 -11.92
N LYS A 56 1.15 32.71 -10.84
CA LYS A 56 1.08 34.02 -10.18
C LYS A 56 2.31 34.33 -9.31
N ASN A 57 2.88 33.32 -8.64
CA ASN A 57 3.79 33.55 -7.52
C ASN A 57 5.23 33.08 -7.74
N ALA A 58 5.49 32.26 -8.76
CA ALA A 58 6.85 31.84 -9.12
C ALA A 58 7.40 32.68 -10.28
N GLU A 59 8.71 32.88 -10.27
CA GLU A 59 9.43 33.56 -11.36
C GLU A 59 9.53 32.65 -12.59
N GLU A 60 9.53 33.24 -13.78
CA GLU A 60 9.58 32.51 -15.05
C GLU A 60 10.90 31.76 -15.25
N GLN A 61 12.00 32.35 -14.78
CA GLN A 61 13.33 31.73 -14.78
C GLN A 61 13.41 30.48 -13.87
N ALA A 62 12.48 30.33 -12.92
CA ALA A 62 12.42 29.18 -12.04
C ALA A 62 11.50 28.06 -12.57
N GLU A 63 10.91 28.21 -13.76
CA GLU A 63 9.92 27.27 -14.30
C GLU A 63 10.44 25.84 -14.37
N SER A 64 11.69 25.62 -14.81
CA SER A 64 12.25 24.27 -14.91
C SER A 64 12.45 23.57 -13.56
N ARG A 65 12.38 24.31 -12.45
CA ARG A 65 12.45 23.79 -11.07
C ARG A 65 11.07 23.68 -10.40
N CYS A 66 10.02 24.18 -11.05
CA CYS A 66 8.67 24.25 -10.51
C CYS A 66 7.91 22.95 -10.76
N PHE A 67 7.12 22.53 -9.78
CA PHE A 67 6.11 21.49 -9.95
C PHE A 67 5.01 21.59 -8.91
N SER A 68 3.85 21.00 -9.21
CA SER A 68 2.68 21.00 -8.33
C SER A 68 2.16 19.59 -8.12
N ILE A 69 1.86 19.25 -6.87
CA ILE A 69 1.09 18.04 -6.52
C ILE A 69 -0.38 18.44 -6.43
N VAL A 70 -1.21 17.88 -7.33
CA VAL A 70 -2.66 18.09 -7.39
C VAL A 70 -3.33 16.98 -6.63
N PHE A 71 -4.24 17.33 -5.72
CA PHE A 71 -4.97 16.36 -4.91
C PHE A 71 -6.36 16.11 -5.48
N LYS A 72 -6.86 14.89 -5.28
CA LYS A 72 -8.26 14.53 -5.55
C LYS A 72 -9.19 15.35 -4.65
N GLY A 73 -10.37 15.71 -5.17
CA GLY A 73 -11.40 16.45 -4.44
C GLY A 73 -11.10 17.94 -4.26
N ARG A 74 -11.58 18.54 -3.17
CA ARG A 74 -11.52 20.01 -2.93
C ARG A 74 -10.25 20.48 -2.20
N ARG A 75 -9.21 19.65 -2.16
CA ARG A 75 -7.97 19.95 -1.43
C ARG A 75 -7.07 20.87 -2.26
N LYS A 76 -6.47 21.87 -1.61
CA LYS A 76 -5.54 22.80 -2.28
C LYS A 76 -4.28 22.09 -2.77
N ASN A 77 -3.84 22.44 -3.97
CA ASN A 77 -2.58 21.98 -4.57
C ASN A 77 -1.37 22.32 -3.67
N LEU A 78 -0.33 21.51 -3.79
CA LEU A 78 0.96 21.78 -3.18
C LEU A 78 1.95 22.24 -4.25
N ASP A 79 2.16 23.55 -4.29
CA ASP A 79 3.06 24.23 -5.22
C ASP A 79 4.49 24.30 -4.67
N LEU A 80 5.45 23.78 -5.45
CA LEU A 80 6.83 23.57 -5.03
C LEU A 80 7.82 24.11 -6.07
N ILE A 81 8.96 24.59 -5.58
CA ILE A 81 10.15 24.93 -6.37
C ILE A 81 11.31 24.11 -5.81
N ALA A 82 11.89 23.22 -6.61
CA ALA A 82 13.04 22.42 -6.23
C ALA A 82 14.33 23.27 -6.17
N SER A 83 15.38 22.70 -5.58
CA SER A 83 16.69 23.34 -5.50
C SER A 83 17.36 23.37 -6.87
N SER A 84 17.17 22.33 -7.69
CA SER A 84 17.65 22.24 -9.07
C SER A 84 16.59 21.67 -10.03
N GLU A 85 16.86 21.77 -11.33
CA GLU A 85 15.99 21.21 -12.37
C GLU A 85 15.99 19.68 -12.30
N GLU A 86 17.15 19.08 -12.06
CA GLU A 86 17.34 17.64 -11.89
C GLU A 86 16.51 17.13 -10.71
N GLU A 87 16.56 17.83 -9.56
CA GLU A 87 15.78 17.48 -8.39
C GLU A 87 14.27 17.52 -8.70
N SER A 88 13.81 18.54 -9.44
CA SER A 88 12.40 18.63 -9.84
C SER A 88 11.97 17.45 -10.73
N LYS A 89 12.79 17.10 -11.72
CA LYS A 89 12.52 15.98 -12.64
C LYS A 89 12.49 14.65 -11.88
N GLN A 90 13.40 14.46 -10.93
CA GLN A 90 13.42 13.27 -10.08
C GLN A 90 12.17 13.16 -9.21
N TRP A 91 11.72 14.27 -8.59
CA TRP A 91 10.47 14.30 -7.83
C TRP A 91 9.25 13.97 -8.69
N ILE A 92 9.13 14.62 -9.85
CA ILE A 92 8.00 14.39 -10.78
C ILE A 92 7.96 12.92 -11.20
N LYS A 93 9.07 12.38 -11.71
CA LYS A 93 9.17 11.00 -12.17
C LYS A 93 8.86 10.01 -11.05
N SER A 94 9.40 10.24 -9.85
CA SER A 94 9.20 9.35 -8.70
C SER A 94 7.75 9.36 -8.22
N LEU A 95 7.14 10.55 -8.09
CA LEU A 95 5.75 10.68 -7.66
C LEU A 95 4.77 10.11 -8.70
N GLN A 96 5.01 10.33 -9.99
CA GLN A 96 4.19 9.73 -11.06
C GLN A 96 4.28 8.19 -11.01
N LYS A 97 5.48 7.64 -10.80
CA LYS A 97 5.67 6.19 -10.61
C LYS A 97 4.90 5.68 -9.38
N LEU A 98 4.98 6.38 -8.25
CA LEU A 98 4.26 6.01 -7.02
C LEU A 98 2.74 6.03 -7.23
N VAL A 99 2.20 7.05 -7.88
CA VAL A 99 0.75 7.15 -8.18
C VAL A 99 0.32 6.03 -9.11
N SER A 100 1.09 5.74 -10.17
CA SER A 100 0.83 4.62 -11.07
C SER A 100 0.82 3.29 -10.32
N ASN A 101 1.84 3.04 -9.50
CA ASN A 101 1.93 1.83 -8.70
C ASN A 101 0.73 1.66 -7.77
N VAL A 102 0.34 2.71 -7.05
CA VAL A 102 -0.82 2.66 -6.13
C VAL A 102 -2.13 2.43 -6.88
N ASN A 103 -2.29 3.00 -8.08
CA ASN A 103 -3.49 2.78 -8.90
C ASN A 103 -3.54 1.38 -9.53
N ASN A 104 -2.38 0.75 -9.76
CA ASN A 104 -2.26 -0.57 -10.39
C ASN A 104 -2.06 -1.71 -9.39
N MET A 105 -2.12 -1.44 -8.07
CA MET A 105 -2.02 -2.50 -7.06
C MET A 105 -3.22 -3.44 -7.15
N ASN A 106 -2.95 -4.74 -7.26
CA ASN A 106 -4.00 -5.74 -7.17
C ASN A 106 -4.49 -5.91 -5.71
N ARG A 107 -5.56 -6.69 -5.51
CA ARG A 107 -6.17 -6.89 -4.19
C ARG A 107 -5.19 -7.53 -3.20
N LYS A 108 -4.37 -8.50 -3.65
CA LYS A 108 -3.36 -9.17 -2.83
C LYS A 108 -2.31 -8.19 -2.32
N GLN A 109 -1.72 -7.39 -3.21
CA GLN A 109 -0.75 -6.35 -2.86
C GLN A 109 -1.36 -5.28 -1.94
N THR A 110 -2.64 -4.99 -2.09
CA THR A 110 -3.36 -4.07 -1.19
C THR A 110 -3.48 -4.65 0.22
N THR A 111 -3.83 -5.93 0.34
CA THR A 111 -3.94 -6.63 1.63
C THR A 111 -2.58 -6.82 2.30
N GLU A 112 -1.58 -7.33 1.59
CA GLU A 112 -0.19 -7.47 2.08
C GLU A 112 0.30 -6.14 2.67
N HIS A 113 0.15 -5.08 1.89
CA HIS A 113 0.59 -3.76 2.28
C HIS A 113 -0.17 -3.19 3.49
N TRP A 114 -1.49 -3.43 3.56
CA TRP A 114 -2.28 -3.06 4.73
C TRP A 114 -1.80 -3.79 5.99
N ILE A 115 -1.47 -5.08 5.88
CA ILE A 115 -0.92 -5.86 6.98
C ILE A 115 0.44 -5.29 7.42
N PHE A 116 1.35 -4.99 6.49
CA PHE A 116 2.62 -4.32 6.81
C PHE A 116 2.41 -2.97 7.51
N SER A 117 1.41 -2.19 7.09
CA SER A 117 1.06 -0.93 7.77
C SER A 117 0.59 -1.16 9.21
N CYS A 118 -0.17 -2.23 9.45
CA CYS A 118 -0.61 -2.61 10.80
C CYS A 118 0.57 -3.09 11.67
N LEU A 119 1.48 -3.92 11.13
CA LEU A 119 2.69 -4.38 11.84
C LEU A 119 3.52 -3.17 12.30
N ARG A 120 3.76 -2.22 11.40
CA ARG A 120 4.51 -1.00 11.71
C ARG A 120 3.81 -0.07 12.71
N LYS A 121 2.48 -0.07 12.75
CA LYS A 121 1.73 0.69 13.78
C LYS A 121 1.79 0.02 15.14
N ALA A 122 1.94 -1.30 15.15
CA ALA A 122 2.05 -2.08 16.36
C ALA A 122 3.45 -1.98 16.98
N ASP A 123 4.50 -1.90 16.16
CA ASP A 123 5.87 -1.56 16.57
C ASP A 123 5.94 -0.12 17.13
N LYS A 124 5.91 0.01 18.47
CA LYS A 124 5.84 1.30 19.16
C LYS A 124 7.22 1.89 19.43
N ASN A 125 8.20 1.04 19.72
CA ASN A 125 9.59 1.43 20.01
C ASN A 125 10.42 1.66 18.73
N LYS A 126 9.93 1.22 17.57
CA LYS A 126 10.56 1.34 16.25
C LYS A 126 11.93 0.66 16.19
N ASP A 127 12.03 -0.51 16.81
CA ASP A 127 13.23 -1.34 16.76
C ASP A 127 13.17 -2.40 15.64
N ASP A 128 12.15 -2.33 14.78
CA ASP A 128 11.87 -3.26 13.69
C ASP A 128 11.63 -4.71 14.17
N LYS A 129 11.29 -4.88 15.45
CA LYS A 129 10.93 -6.14 16.10
C LYS A 129 9.57 -6.04 16.76
N LEU A 130 8.95 -7.19 16.99
CA LEU A 130 7.67 -7.25 17.70
C LEU A 130 7.80 -8.00 19.01
N SER A 131 7.60 -7.29 20.12
CA SER A 131 7.40 -7.91 21.42
C SER A 131 6.04 -8.61 21.50
N PRO A 132 5.80 -9.50 22.48
CA PRO A 132 4.49 -10.15 22.68
C PRO A 132 3.33 -9.13 22.81
N SER A 133 3.59 -8.01 23.48
CA SER A 133 2.60 -6.94 23.66
C SER A 133 2.25 -6.22 22.35
N GLU A 134 3.22 -6.11 21.44
CA GLU A 134 3.05 -5.50 20.12
C GLU A 134 2.37 -6.47 19.16
N VAL A 135 2.66 -7.77 19.23
CA VAL A 135 1.89 -8.80 18.50
C VAL A 135 0.40 -8.77 18.91
N LYS A 136 0.09 -8.70 20.21
CA LYS A 136 -1.30 -8.52 20.68
C LYS A 136 -1.94 -7.22 20.18
N SER A 137 -1.14 -6.16 20.05
CA SER A 137 -1.62 -4.88 19.50
C SER A 137 -1.87 -4.97 17.99
N PHE A 138 -1.00 -5.67 17.26
CA PHE A 138 -1.13 -5.95 15.85
C PHE A 138 -2.38 -6.78 15.53
N LEU A 139 -2.60 -7.89 16.24
CA LEU A 139 -3.77 -8.77 16.05
C LEU A 139 -5.09 -7.99 16.23
N ARG A 140 -5.14 -7.09 17.22
CA ARG A 140 -6.28 -6.17 17.41
C ARG A 140 -6.44 -5.18 16.27
N LEU A 141 -5.35 -4.65 15.70
CA LEU A 141 -5.40 -3.74 14.55
C LEU A 141 -5.94 -4.40 13.29
N ILE A 142 -5.70 -5.71 13.11
CA ILE A 142 -6.24 -6.48 11.99
C ILE A 142 -7.61 -7.11 12.29
N ASN A 143 -8.26 -6.72 13.40
CA ASN A 143 -9.59 -7.14 13.80
C ASN A 143 -9.72 -8.67 14.00
N ILE A 144 -8.67 -9.31 14.49
CA ILE A 144 -8.76 -10.69 14.96
C ILE A 144 -8.98 -10.64 16.47
N GLU A 145 -10.22 -10.91 16.89
CA GLU A 145 -10.54 -11.12 18.30
C GLU A 145 -10.09 -12.52 18.70
N MET A 146 -9.04 -12.58 19.53
CA MET A 146 -8.51 -13.82 20.10
C MET A 146 -8.28 -13.63 21.60
N ASP A 147 -8.35 -14.72 22.35
CA ASP A 147 -7.91 -14.73 23.74
C ASP A 147 -6.38 -14.54 23.84
N ASP A 148 -5.94 -14.04 25.00
CA ASP A 148 -4.53 -13.73 25.24
C ASP A 148 -3.65 -15.00 25.19
N ASP A 149 -4.21 -16.15 25.59
CA ASP A 149 -3.52 -17.44 25.62
C ASP A 149 -3.16 -17.93 24.22
N TYR A 150 -4.08 -17.77 23.26
CA TYR A 150 -3.87 -18.11 21.86
C TYR A 150 -2.89 -17.15 21.20
N ALA A 151 -2.97 -15.85 21.51
CA ALA A 151 -1.98 -14.87 21.03
C ALA A 151 -0.56 -15.23 21.51
N ASP A 152 -0.43 -15.67 22.78
CA ASP A 152 0.85 -16.10 23.34
C ASP A 152 1.32 -17.44 22.74
N MET A 153 0.40 -18.37 22.44
CA MET A 153 0.70 -19.59 21.70
C MET A 153 1.19 -19.29 20.28
N LEU A 154 0.51 -18.40 19.55
CA LEU A 154 0.87 -17.98 18.21
C LEU A 154 2.26 -17.31 18.20
N PHE A 155 2.52 -16.43 19.17
CA PHE A 155 3.83 -15.81 19.36
C PHE A 155 4.93 -16.87 19.52
N LYS A 156 4.76 -17.81 20.46
CA LYS A 156 5.72 -18.90 20.71
C LYS A 156 5.92 -19.80 19.50
N LYS A 157 4.86 -19.99 18.69
CA LYS A 157 4.96 -20.76 17.44
C LYS A 157 5.87 -20.06 16.42
N CYS A 158 5.88 -18.73 16.41
CA CYS A 158 6.65 -17.91 15.47
C CYS A 158 8.07 -17.60 15.94
N ASP A 159 8.31 -17.43 17.24
CA ASP A 159 9.64 -17.16 17.82
C ASP A 159 10.52 -18.42 17.77
N LYS A 160 11.09 -18.72 16.60
CA LYS A 160 11.97 -19.87 16.38
C LYS A 160 13.36 -19.63 16.96
N SER A 161 13.79 -18.37 16.98
CA SER A 161 15.06 -17.92 17.54
C SER A 161 15.07 -17.95 19.07
N HIS A 162 13.90 -18.04 19.71
CA HIS A 162 13.71 -17.95 21.16
C HIS A 162 14.28 -16.65 21.73
N SER A 163 14.22 -15.57 20.93
CA SER A 163 14.76 -14.27 21.29
C SER A 163 13.84 -13.47 22.21
N GLY A 164 12.56 -13.89 22.32
CA GLY A 164 11.51 -13.14 23.00
C GLY A 164 10.92 -12.01 22.15
N TYR A 165 11.30 -11.92 20.88
CA TYR A 165 10.79 -10.97 19.89
C TYR A 165 10.59 -11.69 18.56
N LEU A 166 9.70 -11.18 17.71
CA LEU A 166 9.62 -11.60 16.31
C LEU A 166 10.34 -10.57 15.45
N ASP A 167 11.34 -11.01 14.69
CA ASP A 167 12.02 -10.19 13.69
C ASP A 167 11.99 -10.83 12.30
N GLY A 168 12.24 -10.03 11.26
CA GLY A 168 12.45 -10.47 9.88
C GLY A 168 11.60 -11.68 9.43
N GLU A 169 12.24 -12.85 9.37
CA GLU A 169 11.63 -14.11 8.91
C GLU A 169 10.51 -14.62 9.83
N GLU A 170 10.58 -14.36 11.14
CA GLU A 170 9.56 -14.79 12.11
C GLU A 170 8.29 -13.94 11.97
N VAL A 171 8.43 -12.66 11.61
CA VAL A 171 7.30 -11.79 11.25
C VAL A 171 6.66 -12.26 9.93
N ALA A 172 7.46 -12.67 8.95
CA ALA A 172 6.95 -13.27 7.73
C ALA A 172 6.21 -14.59 8.03
N HIS A 173 6.73 -15.43 8.92
CA HIS A 173 6.05 -16.65 9.32
C HIS A 173 4.71 -16.38 10.05
N LEU A 174 4.66 -15.35 10.90
CA LEU A 174 3.42 -14.88 11.52
C LEU A 174 2.41 -14.44 10.45
N TYR A 175 2.85 -13.69 9.44
CA TYR A 175 2.01 -13.27 8.32
C TYR A 175 1.44 -14.48 7.57
N ASP A 176 2.28 -15.46 7.24
CA ASP A 176 1.84 -16.67 6.55
C ASP A 176 0.82 -17.43 7.39
N LEU A 177 1.05 -17.62 8.69
CA LEU A 177 0.09 -18.29 9.58
C LEU A 177 -1.25 -17.57 9.67
N LEU A 178 -1.26 -16.25 9.65
CA LEU A 178 -2.49 -15.43 9.73
C LEU A 178 -3.25 -15.35 8.41
N THR A 179 -2.54 -15.47 7.29
CA THR A 179 -3.14 -15.39 5.95
C THR A 179 -3.32 -16.75 5.30
N ASN A 180 -2.82 -17.82 5.93
CA ASN A 180 -3.02 -19.18 5.48
C ASN A 180 -4.50 -19.56 5.59
N ARG A 181 -5.05 -20.07 4.49
CA ARG A 181 -6.45 -20.45 4.38
C ARG A 181 -6.50 -21.90 3.92
N GLU A 182 -6.33 -22.81 4.88
CA GLU A 182 -6.33 -24.26 4.63
C GLU A 182 -7.59 -24.69 3.87
N GLU A 183 -8.73 -24.03 4.09
CA GLU A 183 -9.96 -24.32 3.36
C GLU A 183 -9.83 -24.04 1.85
N ILE A 184 -9.02 -23.06 1.46
CA ILE A 184 -8.70 -22.80 0.04
C ILE A 184 -7.81 -23.90 -0.52
N ASP A 185 -6.79 -24.33 0.24
CA ASP A 185 -5.89 -25.40 -0.19
C ASP A 185 -6.65 -26.71 -0.43
N VAL A 186 -7.63 -27.04 0.42
CA VAL A 186 -8.51 -28.20 0.25
C VAL A 186 -9.33 -28.08 -1.03
N ILE A 187 -9.90 -26.90 -1.32
CA ILE A 187 -10.66 -26.65 -2.55
C ILE A 187 -9.76 -26.78 -3.78
N TYR A 188 -8.57 -26.19 -3.77
CA TYR A 188 -7.63 -26.31 -4.88
C TYR A 188 -7.15 -27.76 -5.06
N GLY A 189 -6.89 -28.49 -3.98
CA GLY A 189 -6.55 -29.91 -4.03
C GLY A 189 -7.65 -30.78 -4.66
N GLU A 190 -8.92 -30.43 -4.44
CA GLU A 190 -10.05 -31.18 -5.00
C GLU A 190 -10.33 -30.84 -6.47
N TYR A 191 -10.15 -29.59 -6.89
CA TYR A 191 -10.56 -29.11 -8.22
C TYR A 191 -9.39 -28.85 -9.19
N ALA A 192 -8.20 -28.47 -8.73
CA ALA A 192 -7.02 -28.12 -9.57
C ALA A 192 -6.01 -29.28 -9.71
N LYS A 193 -6.49 -30.49 -10.03
CA LYS A 193 -5.74 -31.75 -9.89
C LYS A 193 -4.59 -31.98 -10.88
N THR A 194 -4.54 -31.27 -12.01
CA THR A 194 -3.67 -31.64 -13.14
C THR A 194 -2.47 -30.73 -13.37
N THR A 195 -2.64 -29.42 -13.19
CA THR A 195 -1.60 -28.43 -13.53
C THR A 195 -1.19 -27.57 -12.33
N GLY A 196 -1.83 -27.73 -11.18
CA GLY A 196 -1.73 -26.82 -10.04
C GLY A 196 -2.49 -25.50 -10.24
N PHE A 197 -3.09 -25.30 -11.42
CA PHE A 197 -3.96 -24.17 -11.73
C PHE A 197 -5.42 -24.64 -11.76
N MET A 198 -6.33 -23.78 -11.33
CA MET A 198 -7.76 -24.02 -11.47
C MET A 198 -8.20 -23.50 -12.84
N SER A 199 -8.36 -24.41 -13.81
CA SER A 199 -8.83 -24.03 -15.14
C SER A 199 -10.27 -23.51 -15.11
N ALA A 200 -10.72 -22.85 -16.18
CA ALA A 200 -12.09 -22.39 -16.29
C ALA A 200 -13.12 -23.51 -16.10
N ASP A 201 -12.87 -24.71 -16.63
CA ASP A 201 -13.72 -25.89 -16.43
C ASP A 201 -13.74 -26.36 -14.97
N ASN A 202 -12.58 -26.35 -14.28
CA ASN A 202 -12.51 -26.68 -12.87
C ASN A 202 -13.31 -25.69 -12.02
N LEU A 203 -13.18 -24.39 -12.34
CA LEU A 203 -13.91 -23.32 -11.67
C LEU A 203 -15.43 -23.44 -11.86
N VAL A 204 -15.91 -23.81 -13.07
CA VAL A 204 -17.33 -24.12 -13.30
C VAL A 204 -17.78 -25.26 -12.38
N GLY A 205 -17.01 -26.35 -12.30
CA GLY A 205 -17.30 -27.48 -11.42
C GLY A 205 -17.45 -27.05 -9.95
N PHE A 206 -16.53 -26.23 -9.46
CA PHE A 206 -16.58 -25.67 -8.11
C PHE A 206 -17.82 -24.78 -7.89
N LEU A 207 -18.10 -23.86 -8.81
CA LEU A 207 -19.25 -22.95 -8.70
C LEU A 207 -20.58 -23.70 -8.68
N MET A 208 -20.72 -24.72 -9.53
CA MET A 208 -21.95 -25.51 -9.58
C MET A 208 -22.12 -26.44 -8.38
N LYS A 209 -21.05 -27.09 -7.92
CA LYS A 209 -21.13 -28.11 -6.87
C LYS A 209 -21.08 -27.53 -5.46
N GLU A 210 -20.12 -26.66 -5.17
CA GLU A 210 -19.91 -26.13 -3.83
C GLU A 210 -20.69 -24.83 -3.60
N GLN A 211 -20.70 -23.91 -4.58
CA GLN A 211 -21.41 -22.62 -4.46
C GLN A 211 -22.89 -22.70 -4.86
N ARG A 212 -23.31 -23.80 -5.50
CA ARG A 212 -24.68 -24.03 -6.02
C ARG A 212 -25.14 -22.94 -6.99
N GLU A 213 -24.21 -22.35 -7.72
CA GLU A 213 -24.49 -21.33 -8.73
C GLU A 213 -24.64 -21.95 -10.12
N LYS A 214 -25.53 -21.39 -10.95
CA LYS A 214 -25.56 -21.72 -12.38
C LYS A 214 -24.44 -20.94 -13.07
N ALA A 215 -23.31 -21.59 -13.28
CA ALA A 215 -22.15 -21.00 -13.96
C ALA A 215 -21.93 -21.64 -15.33
N THR A 216 -21.59 -20.83 -16.32
CA THR A 216 -21.09 -21.29 -17.62
C THR A 216 -19.58 -21.09 -17.73
N LEU A 217 -18.96 -21.71 -18.73
CA LEU A 217 -17.53 -21.53 -19.01
C LEU A 217 -17.17 -20.05 -19.23
N ALA A 218 -18.05 -19.29 -19.89
CA ALA A 218 -17.85 -17.86 -20.13
C ALA A 218 -17.91 -17.04 -18.83
N ASP A 219 -18.69 -17.47 -17.83
CA ASP A 219 -18.75 -16.81 -16.53
C ASP A 219 -17.48 -17.08 -15.73
N ALA A 220 -16.98 -18.33 -15.74
CA ALA A 220 -15.72 -18.69 -15.13
C ALA A 220 -14.53 -17.92 -15.75
N GLN A 221 -14.48 -17.79 -17.08
CA GLN A 221 -13.46 -16.99 -17.77
C GLN A 221 -13.50 -15.52 -17.36
N LYS A 222 -14.70 -14.91 -17.23
CA LYS A 222 -14.82 -13.53 -16.74
C LYS A 222 -14.33 -13.37 -15.30
N ILE A 223 -14.56 -14.36 -14.45
CA ILE A 223 -14.05 -14.37 -13.07
C ILE A 223 -12.53 -14.43 -13.10
N ILE A 224 -11.93 -15.33 -13.87
CA ILE A 224 -10.48 -15.46 -14.03
C ILE A 224 -9.88 -14.15 -14.54
N GLU A 225 -10.41 -13.59 -15.63
CA GLU A 225 -9.91 -12.33 -16.21
C GLU A 225 -9.92 -11.17 -15.21
N LYS A 226 -10.92 -11.13 -14.33
CA LYS A 226 -11.11 -10.06 -13.35
C LYS A 226 -10.23 -10.22 -12.11
N TYR A 227 -9.94 -11.45 -11.68
CA TYR A 227 -9.37 -11.73 -10.36
C TYR A 227 -7.99 -12.40 -10.39
N GLU A 228 -7.56 -12.98 -11.51
CA GLU A 228 -6.22 -13.55 -11.66
C GLU A 228 -5.20 -12.42 -11.91
N PRO A 229 -4.27 -12.15 -10.96
CA PRO A 229 -3.27 -11.10 -11.13
C PRO A 229 -2.13 -11.44 -12.09
N ASP A 230 -1.86 -12.72 -12.37
CA ASP A 230 -0.79 -13.13 -13.29
C ASP A 230 -1.33 -13.31 -14.72
N GLU A 231 -0.90 -12.44 -15.63
CA GLU A 231 -1.30 -12.50 -17.04
C GLU A 231 -0.94 -13.83 -17.72
N GLN A 232 0.14 -14.51 -17.29
CA GLN A 232 0.50 -15.84 -17.82
C GLN A 232 -0.39 -16.95 -17.26
N ALA A 233 -0.98 -16.74 -16.08
CA ALA A 233 -1.90 -17.70 -15.47
C ALA A 233 -3.32 -17.56 -16.04
N LYS A 234 -3.72 -16.36 -16.49
CA LYS A 234 -5.00 -16.13 -17.19
C LYS A 234 -5.15 -16.96 -18.47
N GLU A 235 -4.05 -17.26 -19.13
CA GLU A 235 -4.03 -18.02 -20.40
C GLU A 235 -4.05 -19.56 -20.20
N LYS A 236 -4.04 -20.05 -18.95
CA LYS A 236 -3.99 -21.48 -18.61
C LYS A 236 -5.34 -22.03 -18.13
#